data_AF-A0A0F9FD80-F1
#
_entry.id   AF-A0A0F9FD80-F1
#
_cell.length_a   1.000
_cell.length_b   1.000
_cell.length_c   1.000
_cell.angle_alpha   90.00
_cell.angle_beta   90.00
_cell.angle_gamma   90.00
#
_symmetry.space_group_name_H-M   'P 1'
#
loop_
_entity.id
_entity.type
_entity.pdbx_description
1 polymer ?
#
loop_
_entity_poly.entity_id
_entity_poly.type
_entity_poly.pdbx_seq_one_letter_code
_entity_poly.pdbx_strand_id
1 'polypeptide(L)'
;MACHMSPIKKLYLSELRRIKKRGIEVRSSRRVFDTLNKKHGFKSIGYFMQPNTIYIHPKIKNISYKLSILLHEEGHWLDKENSSRFLREYRAQRYMVQRAVELGNKWLIRHAIRKTTVWLEYKKDVKLCTYAYAAKKLMKTKLWRQLCQN
;
A
#
# COMPACT_ATOMS: atom_id res chain seq x y z
N MET A 1 0.91 32.10 15.20
CA MET A 1 0.63 30.75 15.74
C MET A 1 1.21 29.69 14.81
N ALA A 2 2.27 28.99 15.21
CA ALA A 2 2.80 27.87 14.43
C ALA A 2 1.86 26.67 14.61
N CYS A 3 1.13 26.29 13.56
CA CYS A 3 0.25 25.12 13.58
C CYS A 3 1.11 23.85 13.76
N HIS A 4 1.13 23.27 14.97
CA HIS A 4 1.86 22.04 15.25
C HIS A 4 1.34 20.91 14.36
N MET A 5 2.10 20.55 13.33
CA MET A 5 1.78 19.40 12.48
C MET A 5 1.97 18.10 13.27
N SER A 6 0.96 17.23 13.24
CA SER A 6 1.07 15.91 13.85
C SER A 6 2.22 15.09 13.23
N PRO A 7 2.91 14.23 14.02
CA PRO A 7 4.03 13.43 13.52
C PRO A 7 3.68 12.60 12.27
N ILE A 8 2.47 12.03 12.21
CA ILE A 8 2.02 11.24 11.06
C ILE A 8 1.75 12.10 9.83
N LYS A 9 1.27 13.34 10.00
CA LYS A 9 1.11 14.30 8.90
C LYS A 9 2.47 14.73 8.36
N LYS A 10 3.46 14.95 9.23
CA LYS A 10 4.84 15.22 8.82
C LYS A 10 5.43 14.06 8.02
N LEU A 11 5.25 12.82 8.51
CA LEU A 11 5.71 11.63 7.81
C LEU A 11 5.05 11.46 6.43
N TYR A 12 3.72 11.57 6.36
CA TYR A 12 2.99 11.50 5.09
C TYR A 12 3.47 12.53 4.07
N LEU A 13 3.62 13.79 4.49
CA LEU A 13 4.09 14.85 3.59
C LEU A 13 5.53 14.63 3.14
N SER A 14 6.39 14.08 4.02
CA SER A 14 7.76 13.70 3.66
C SER A 14 7.77 12.61 2.59
N GLU A 15 7.02 11.53 2.79
CA GLU A 15 6.95 10.43 1.83
C GLU A 15 6.29 10.86 0.51
N LEU A 16 5.25 11.69 0.56
CA LEU A 16 4.64 12.28 -0.63
C LEU A 16 5.64 13.11 -1.42
N ARG A 17 6.47 13.91 -0.75
CA ARG A 17 7.50 14.72 -1.40
C ARG A 17 8.59 13.84 -2.02
N ARG A 18 9.02 12.80 -1.31
CA ARG A 18 10.00 11.80 -1.79
C ARG A 18 9.51 11.11 -3.07
N ILE A 19 8.24 10.68 -3.07
CA ILE A 19 7.61 10.01 -4.21
C ILE A 19 7.45 10.94 -5.41
N LYS A 20 7.04 12.20 -5.19
CA LYS A 20 6.96 13.21 -6.26
C LYS A 20 8.31 13.51 -6.90
N LYS A 21 9.39 13.55 -6.11
CA LYS A 21 10.76 13.70 -6.64
C LYS A 21 11.19 12.57 -7.58
N ARG A 22 10.54 11.40 -7.50
CA ARG A 22 10.75 10.26 -8.41
C ARG A 22 9.87 10.33 -9.67
N GLY A 23 9.14 11.44 -9.87
CA GLY A 23 8.24 11.63 -11.01
C GLY A 23 6.88 10.95 -10.87
N ILE A 24 6.50 10.50 -9.67
CA ILE A 24 5.20 9.88 -9.43
C ILE A 24 4.17 10.94 -9.04
N GLU A 25 3.06 10.99 -9.77
CA GLU A 25 1.93 11.82 -9.44
C GLU A 25 1.00 11.14 -8.43
N VAL A 26 0.39 11.93 -7.54
CA VAL A 26 -0.61 11.43 -6.60
C VAL A 26 -1.90 12.19 -6.79
N ARG A 27 -2.95 11.50 -7.24
CA ARG A 27 -4.25 12.06 -7.60
C ARG A 27 -5.38 11.43 -6.79
N SER A 28 -6.56 12.03 -6.88
CA SER A 28 -7.79 11.51 -6.28
C SER A 28 -8.96 11.77 -7.21
N SER A 29 -9.73 10.74 -7.58
CA SER A 29 -10.90 10.87 -8.45
C SER A 29 -11.91 9.76 -8.18
N ARG A 30 -13.12 10.11 -7.72
CA ARG A 30 -14.19 9.13 -7.48
C ARG A 30 -14.53 8.35 -8.76
N ARG A 31 -14.63 9.05 -9.90
CA ARG A 31 -14.93 8.45 -11.21
C ARG A 31 -13.93 7.37 -11.64
N VAL A 32 -12.64 7.58 -11.36
CA VAL A 32 -11.59 6.57 -11.64
C VAL A 32 -11.82 5.32 -10.79
N PHE A 33 -12.11 5.47 -9.50
CA PHE A 33 -12.41 4.33 -8.62
C PHE A 33 -13.68 3.60 -9.03
N ASP A 34 -14.75 4.31 -9.38
CA ASP A 34 -16.01 3.68 -9.81
C ASP A 34 -15.79 2.82 -11.06
N THR A 35 -15.02 3.34 -12.02
CA THR A 35 -14.67 2.64 -13.27
C THR A 35 -13.82 1.40 -12.99
N LEU A 36 -12.73 1.55 -12.21
CA LEU A 36 -11.80 0.46 -11.94
C LEU A 36 -12.41 -0.62 -11.04
N ASN A 37 -13.17 -0.25 -10.01
CA ASN A 37 -13.86 -1.21 -9.15
C ASN A 37 -14.86 -2.07 -9.95
N LYS A 38 -15.58 -1.47 -10.90
CA LYS A 38 -16.48 -2.20 -11.81
C LYS A 38 -15.69 -3.18 -12.69
N LYS A 39 -14.58 -2.73 -13.29
CA LYS A 39 -13.71 -3.57 -14.13
C LYS A 39 -13.09 -4.75 -13.37
N HIS A 40 -12.61 -4.50 -12.15
CA HIS A 40 -11.91 -5.50 -11.34
C HIS A 40 -12.86 -6.40 -10.54
N GLY A 41 -14.13 -6.01 -10.38
CA GLY A 41 -15.13 -6.80 -9.67
C GLY A 41 -14.95 -6.84 -8.15
N PHE A 42 -14.18 -5.91 -7.58
CA PHE A 42 -14.02 -5.70 -6.13
C PHE A 42 -13.71 -4.22 -5.83
N LYS A 43 -13.99 -3.77 -4.60
CA LYS A 43 -13.78 -2.38 -4.17
C LYS A 43 -12.35 -2.17 -3.65
N SER A 44 -11.53 -1.44 -4.40
CA SER A 44 -10.22 -0.92 -3.95
C SER A 44 -10.33 0.52 -3.41
N ILE A 45 -9.31 0.92 -2.65
CA ILE A 45 -9.13 2.28 -2.11
C ILE A 45 -7.82 2.95 -2.58
N GLY A 46 -6.98 2.19 -3.30
CA GLY A 46 -5.75 2.64 -3.94
C GLY A 46 -5.60 2.01 -5.33
N TYR A 47 -4.98 2.74 -6.24
CA TYR A 47 -4.56 2.21 -7.54
C TYR A 47 -3.28 2.88 -8.03
N PHE A 48 -2.30 2.09 -8.41
CA PHE A 48 -1.25 2.53 -9.33
C PHE A 48 -1.72 2.37 -10.78
N MET A 49 -1.69 3.47 -11.54
CA MET A 49 -1.92 3.53 -12.97
C MET A 49 -0.61 3.92 -13.67
N GLN A 50 -0.19 3.06 -14.60
CA GLN A 50 0.96 3.34 -15.46
C GLN A 50 0.72 4.62 -16.30
N PRO A 51 1.79 5.38 -16.59
CA PRO A 51 3.18 5.09 -16.25
C PRO A 51 3.59 5.48 -14.82
N ASN A 52 2.94 6.46 -14.20
CA ASN A 52 3.47 7.12 -13.00
C ASN A 52 2.41 7.75 -12.07
N THR A 53 1.15 7.31 -12.10
CA THR A 53 0.11 7.94 -11.27
C THR A 53 -0.41 7.00 -10.18
N ILE A 54 -0.39 7.45 -8.93
CA ILE A 54 -1.06 6.80 -7.80
C ILE A 54 -2.38 7.52 -7.51
N TYR A 55 -3.48 6.79 -7.53
CA TYR A 55 -4.79 7.25 -7.09
C TYR A 55 -5.07 6.80 -5.66
N ILE A 56 -5.50 7.73 -4.81
CA ILE A 56 -6.00 7.45 -3.46
C ILE A 56 -7.46 7.89 -3.39
N HIS A 57 -8.34 7.01 -2.90
CA HIS A 57 -9.78 7.26 -2.90
C HIS A 57 -10.13 8.49 -2.03
N PRO A 58 -10.97 9.45 -2.52
CA PRO A 58 -11.21 10.74 -1.83
C PRO A 58 -11.91 10.62 -0.46
N LYS A 59 -12.63 9.51 -0.24
CA LYS A 59 -13.23 9.12 1.04
C LYS A 59 -12.22 8.86 2.16
N ILE A 60 -10.97 8.52 1.83
CA ILE A 60 -9.96 8.24 2.84
C ILE A 60 -9.48 9.57 3.40
N LYS A 61 -9.98 9.96 4.57
CA LYS A 61 -9.57 11.20 5.28
C LYS A 61 -8.41 10.96 6.23
N ASN A 62 -8.30 9.76 6.78
CA ASN A 62 -7.26 9.40 7.73
C ASN A 62 -5.88 9.38 7.05
N ILE A 63 -4.96 10.22 7.56
CA ILE A 63 -3.61 10.41 6.99
C ILE A 63 -2.79 9.12 7.06
N SER A 64 -2.90 8.36 8.14
CA SER A 64 -2.18 7.10 8.32
C SER A 64 -2.60 6.08 7.25
N TYR A 65 -3.90 5.98 6.96
CA TYR A 65 -4.41 5.15 5.86
C TYR A 65 -3.92 5.65 4.50
N LYS A 66 -3.92 6.96 4.25
CA LYS A 66 -3.35 7.52 3.01
C LYS A 66 -1.88 7.16 2.85
N LEU A 67 -1.09 7.22 3.92
CA LEU A 67 0.32 6.82 3.91
C LEU A 67 0.48 5.34 3.57
N SER A 68 -0.29 4.46 4.19
CA SER A 68 -0.23 3.02 3.88
C SER A 68 -0.60 2.72 2.43
N ILE A 69 -1.64 3.36 1.89
CA ILE A 69 -2.03 3.22 0.48
C ILE A 69 -0.90 3.73 -0.42
N LEU A 70 -0.41 4.94 -0.16
CA LEU A 70 0.66 5.56 -0.94
C LEU A 70 1.90 4.67 -1.07
N LEU A 71 2.37 4.09 0.04
CA LEU A 71 3.55 3.22 0.05
C LEU A 71 3.28 1.89 -0.64
N HIS A 72 2.08 1.32 -0.51
CA HIS A 72 1.72 0.09 -1.21
C HIS A 72 1.67 0.30 -2.73
N GLU A 73 1.01 1.37 -3.19
CA GLU A 73 0.92 1.69 -4.62
C GLU A 73 2.28 2.11 -5.21
N GLU A 74 3.16 2.76 -4.43
CA GLU A 74 4.55 2.97 -4.85
C GLU A 74 5.28 1.65 -5.08
N GLY A 75 5.00 0.63 -4.27
CA GLY A 75 5.53 -0.71 -4.47
C GLY A 75 5.10 -1.31 -5.81
N HIS A 76 3.87 -1.03 -6.28
CA HIS A 76 3.43 -1.41 -7.62
C HIS A 76 4.10 -0.61 -8.74
N TRP A 77 4.49 0.64 -8.50
CA TRP A 77 5.25 1.44 -9.46
C TRP A 77 6.71 0.97 -9.58
N LEU A 78 7.33 0.55 -8.47
CA LEU A 78 8.68 -0.02 -8.46
C LEU A 78 8.76 -1.39 -9.14
N ASP A 79 7.64 -2.10 -9.22
CA ASP A 79 7.52 -3.38 -9.90
C ASP A 79 7.53 -3.17 -11.42
N LYS A 80 8.74 -3.13 -11.99
CA LYS A 80 9.00 -3.02 -13.44
C LYS A 80 8.73 -4.31 -14.22
N GLU A 81 8.34 -5.37 -13.53
CA GLU A 81 8.19 -6.69 -14.15
C GLU A 81 6.74 -6.93 -14.58
N ASN A 82 6.55 -7.41 -15.81
CA ASN A 82 5.29 -8.03 -16.26
C ASN A 82 5.12 -9.40 -15.59
N SER A 83 5.00 -9.40 -14.26
CA SER A 83 4.88 -10.59 -13.43
C SER A 83 3.43 -10.92 -13.11
N SER A 84 3.18 -12.14 -12.66
CA SER A 84 1.85 -12.58 -12.25
C SER A 84 1.30 -11.69 -11.14
N ARG A 85 -0.02 -11.46 -11.12
CA ARG A 85 -0.69 -10.62 -10.11
C ARG A 85 -0.26 -10.94 -8.67
N PHE A 86 -0.07 -12.23 -8.36
CA PHE A 86 0.46 -12.70 -7.09
C PHE A 86 1.82 -12.10 -6.74
N LEU A 87 2.78 -12.14 -7.66
CA LEU A 87 4.13 -11.61 -7.44
C LEU A 87 4.09 -10.08 -7.27
N ARG A 88 3.25 -9.40 -8.05
CA ARG A 88 3.05 -7.95 -7.95
C ARG A 88 2.54 -7.54 -6.57
N GLU A 89 1.50 -8.20 -6.08
CA GLU A 89 0.91 -7.95 -4.75
C GLU A 89 1.88 -8.27 -3.62
N TYR A 90 2.62 -9.39 -3.74
CA TYR A 90 3.67 -9.77 -2.79
C TYR A 90 4.77 -8.70 -2.71
N ARG A 91 5.29 -8.22 -3.86
CA ARG A 91 6.35 -7.21 -3.90
C ARG A 91 5.89 -5.87 -3.38
N ALA A 92 4.70 -5.42 -3.76
CA ALA A 92 4.12 -4.18 -3.26
C ALA A 92 3.92 -4.19 -1.74
N GLN A 93 3.39 -5.30 -1.21
CA GLN A 93 3.21 -5.45 0.24
C GLN A 93 4.55 -5.60 0.97
N ARG A 94 5.52 -6.33 0.40
CA ARG A 94 6.88 -6.45 0.94
C ARG A 94 7.57 -5.08 1.01
N TYR A 95 7.44 -4.26 -0.03
CA TYR A 95 7.97 -2.90 -0.06
C TYR A 95 7.37 -2.03 1.05
N MET A 96 6.04 -2.07 1.21
CA MET A 96 5.36 -1.35 2.29
C MET A 96 5.85 -1.79 3.68
N VAL A 97 6.03 -3.10 3.90
CA VAL A 97 6.59 -3.66 5.14
C VAL A 97 8.02 -3.16 5.38
N GLN A 98 8.87 -3.21 4.36
CA GLN A 98 10.24 -2.73 4.45
C GLN A 98 10.29 -1.24 4.83
N ARG A 99 9.48 -0.40 4.16
CA ARG A 99 9.36 1.02 4.51
C ARG A 99 8.83 1.24 5.92
N ALA A 100 7.93 0.39 6.40
CA ALA A 100 7.43 0.50 7.78
C ALA A 100 8.53 0.28 8.82
N VAL A 101 9.41 -0.71 8.59
CA VAL A 101 10.59 -0.98 9.43
C VAL A 101 11.59 0.17 9.34
N GLU A 102 11.96 0.61 8.14
CA GLU A 102 12.93 1.70 7.91
C GLU A 102 12.49 3.03 8.54
N LEU A 103 11.18 3.32 8.53
CA LEU A 103 10.62 4.53 9.12
C LEU A 103 10.39 4.42 10.63
N GLY A 104 10.59 3.24 11.24
CA GLY A 104 10.36 2.98 12.67
C GLY A 104 8.93 3.30 13.13
N ASN A 105 7.95 3.32 12.22
CA ASN A 105 6.61 3.81 12.54
C ASN A 105 5.71 2.67 13.06
N LYS A 106 5.54 2.60 14.39
CA LYS A 106 4.71 1.57 15.05
C LYS A 106 3.28 1.44 14.53
N TRP A 107 2.67 2.54 14.03
CA TRP A 107 1.33 2.47 13.45
C TRP A 107 1.36 1.77 12.08
N LEU A 108 2.30 2.14 11.22
CA LEU A 108 2.46 1.57 9.89
C LEU A 108 2.84 0.09 9.96
N ILE A 109 3.68 -0.28 10.93
CA ILE A 109 4.02 -1.68 11.24
C ILE A 109 2.75 -2.48 11.60
N ARG A 110 1.97 -2.02 12.60
CA ARG A 110 0.71 -2.66 12.99
C ARG A 110 -0.28 -2.76 11.83
N HIS A 111 -0.38 -1.71 11.02
CA HIS A 111 -1.25 -1.71 9.85
C HIS A 111 -0.78 -2.70 8.77
N ALA A 112 0.53 -2.78 8.52
CA ALA A 112 1.10 -3.75 7.60
C ALA A 112 0.85 -5.19 8.06
N ILE A 113 0.99 -5.45 9.36
CA ILE A 113 0.66 -6.75 9.96
C ILE A 113 -0.83 -7.06 9.74
N ARG A 114 -1.72 -6.18 10.20
CA ARG A 114 -3.17 -6.36 10.08
C ARG A 114 -3.62 -6.58 8.64
N LYS A 115 -3.14 -5.77 7.69
CA LYS A 115 -3.49 -5.91 6.27
C LYS A 115 -3.05 -7.27 5.72
N THR A 116 -1.83 -7.71 6.05
CA THR A 116 -1.30 -9.00 5.59
C THR A 116 -2.05 -10.18 6.22
N THR A 117 -2.46 -10.07 7.49
CA THR A 117 -3.28 -11.10 8.14
C THR A 117 -4.67 -11.18 7.51
N VAL A 118 -5.34 -10.05 7.27
CA VAL A 118 -6.65 -10.01 6.59
C VAL A 118 -6.56 -10.64 5.20
N TRP A 119 -5.45 -10.47 4.48
CA TRP A 119 -5.26 -11.12 3.18
C TRP A 119 -5.32 -12.65 3.24
N LEU A 120 -4.93 -13.27 4.36
CA LEU A 120 -5.02 -14.73 4.53
C LEU A 120 -6.46 -15.24 4.59
N GLU A 121 -7.40 -14.38 4.98
CA GLU A 121 -8.83 -14.70 5.08
C GLU A 121 -9.45 -14.89 3.69
N TYR A 122 -8.87 -14.26 2.65
CA TYR A 122 -9.32 -14.37 1.25
C TYR A 122 -9.01 -15.71 0.57
N LYS A 123 -8.52 -16.72 1.30
CA LYS A 123 -8.13 -18.03 0.74
C LYS A 123 -9.27 -18.77 0.01
N LYS A 124 -10.53 -18.46 0.32
CA LYS A 124 -11.72 -19.05 -0.31
C LYS A 124 -12.37 -18.16 -1.38
N ASP A 125 -11.94 -16.91 -1.51
CA ASP A 125 -12.49 -15.97 -2.50
C ASP A 125 -11.73 -16.12 -3.82
N VAL A 126 -12.39 -16.58 -4.88
CA VAL A 126 -11.78 -16.82 -6.19
C VAL A 126 -11.13 -15.57 -6.78
N LYS A 127 -11.69 -14.37 -6.52
CA LYS A 127 -11.16 -13.10 -7.05
C LYS A 127 -10.00 -12.55 -6.22
N LEU A 128 -9.92 -12.94 -4.95
CA LEU A 128 -8.98 -12.40 -3.97
C LEU A 128 -7.96 -13.42 -3.43
N CYS A 129 -8.02 -14.69 -3.84
CA CYS A 129 -7.10 -15.75 -3.38
C CYS A 129 -5.62 -15.41 -3.63
N THR A 130 -5.36 -14.60 -4.67
CA THR A 130 -4.04 -14.04 -5.00
C THR A 130 -3.40 -13.30 -3.81
N TYR A 131 -4.20 -12.54 -3.06
CA TYR A 131 -3.74 -11.83 -1.87
C TYR A 131 -3.35 -12.79 -0.74
N ALA A 132 -4.11 -13.88 -0.58
CA ALA A 132 -3.80 -14.92 0.41
C ALA A 132 -2.47 -15.62 0.09
N TYR A 133 -2.18 -15.91 -1.18
CA TYR A 133 -0.89 -16.45 -1.59
C TYR A 133 0.24 -15.45 -1.34
N ALA A 134 0.05 -14.18 -1.68
CA ALA A 134 1.03 -13.11 -1.45
C ALA A 134 1.38 -12.99 0.04
N ALA A 135 0.37 -13.00 0.91
CA ALA A 135 0.53 -12.98 2.36
C ALA A 135 1.28 -14.21 2.87
N LYS A 136 0.90 -15.43 2.45
CA LYS A 136 1.59 -16.67 2.82
C LYS A 136 3.09 -16.64 2.45
N LYS A 137 3.43 -16.08 1.28
CA LYS A 137 4.83 -15.93 0.86
C LYS A 137 5.57 -14.91 1.73
N LEU A 138 4.95 -13.76 2.01
CA LEU A 138 5.52 -12.69 2.85
C LEU A 138 5.84 -13.16 4.26
N MET A 139 4.95 -13.94 4.87
CA MET A 139 5.11 -14.41 6.25
C MET A 139 6.30 -15.34 6.46
N LYS A 140 6.80 -15.98 5.40
CA LYS A 140 7.98 -16.85 5.45
C LYS A 140 9.31 -16.07 5.41
N THR A 141 9.28 -14.76 5.22
CA THR A 141 10.51 -13.96 5.05
C THR A 141 11.15 -13.57 6.39
N LYS A 142 12.48 -13.34 6.39
CA LYS A 142 13.19 -12.73 7.53
C LYS A 142 12.63 -11.35 7.88
N LEU A 143 12.28 -10.57 6.85
CA LEU A 143 11.68 -9.25 7.00
C LEU A 143 10.37 -9.28 7.81
N TRP A 144 9.50 -10.26 7.55
CA TRP A 144 8.27 -10.41 8.32
C TRP A 144 8.53 -10.76 9.79
N ARG A 145 9.49 -11.64 10.06
CA ARG A 145 9.90 -11.96 11.44
C ARG A 145 10.40 -10.71 12.18
N GLN A 146 11.22 -9.89 11.53
CA GLN A 146 11.67 -8.61 12.08
C GLN A 146 10.49 -7.66 12.34
N LEU A 147 9.54 -7.57 11.41
CA LEU A 147 8.35 -6.74 11.57
C LEU A 147 7.52 -7.14 12.81
N CYS A 148 7.37 -8.43 13.07
CA CYS A 148 6.62 -8.96 14.22
C CYS A 148 7.33 -8.76 15.58
N GLN A 149 8.62 -8.46 15.59
CA GLN A 149 9.43 -8.24 16.81
C GLN A 149 9.46 -6.77 17.25
N ASN A 150 9.02 -5.83 16.40
CA ASN A 150 9.01 -4.38 16.63
C ASN A 150 7.62 -3.86 17.04
#